data_AF-A0A392QCB4-F1
#
_entry.id   AF-A0A392QCB4-F1
#
_cell.length_a   1.000
_cell.length_b   1.000
_cell.length_c   1.000
_cell.angle_alpha   90.00
_cell.angle_beta   90.00
_cell.angle_gamma   90.00
#
_symmetry.space_group_name_H-M   'P 1'
#
loop_
_entity.id
_entity.type
_entity.pdbx_description
1 polymer ?
#
loop_
_entity_poly.entity_id
_entity_poly.type
_entity_poly.pdbx_seq_one_letter_code
_entity_poly.pdbx_strand_id
1 'polypeptide(L)'
;MLVQSTTKDLYLLPALPRDKWANGCVKGLKARGGVTVNICWKEGDLHEVGLWSQNQNSRMRLHYRGSMVMAKLSSGRVYSYNNRLKCVKTYSLNEVNP
;
A
#
# COMPACT_ATOMS: atom_id res chain seq x y z
N MET A 1 -11.71 -5.99 -6.38
CA MET A 1 -10.26 -5.88 -6.65
C MET A 1 -9.60 -5.04 -5.56
N LEU A 2 -8.58 -5.58 -4.89
CA LEU A 2 -7.91 -4.90 -3.75
C LEU A 2 -6.69 -4.08 -4.20
N VAL A 3 -5.93 -4.60 -5.16
CA VAL A 3 -4.73 -3.94 -5.71
C VAL A 3 -4.65 -4.20 -7.21
N GLN A 4 -4.21 -3.19 -7.97
CA GLN A 4 -3.73 -3.34 -9.33
C GLN A 4 -2.37 -2.65 -9.43
N SER A 5 -1.38 -3.25 -10.10
CA SER A 5 -0.05 -2.66 -10.21
C SER A 5 0.55 -2.78 -11.61
N THR A 6 1.32 -1.76 -12.00
CA THR A 6 2.27 -1.77 -13.13
C THR A 6 3.68 -1.62 -12.57
N THR A 7 4.69 -1.53 -13.43
CA THR A 7 6.07 -1.23 -13.01
C THR A 7 6.20 0.16 -12.35
N LYS A 8 5.28 1.09 -12.60
CA LYS A 8 5.34 2.48 -12.12
C LYS A 8 4.17 2.89 -11.23
N ASP A 9 3.07 2.16 -11.25
CA ASP A 9 1.81 2.55 -10.62
C ASP A 9 1.28 1.45 -9.70
N LEU A 10 0.75 1.86 -8.56
CA LEU A 10 0.05 1.02 -7.60
C LEU A 10 -1.31 1.64 -7.29
N TYR A 11 -2.39 0.97 -7.71
CA TYR A 11 -3.76 1.38 -7.46
C TYR A 11 -4.32 0.60 -6.27
N LEU A 12 -4.80 1.33 -5.26
CA LEU A 12 -5.37 0.79 -4.04
C LEU A 12 -6.90 0.75 -4.15
N LEU A 13 -7.49 -0.37 -3.77
CA LEU A 13 -8.94 -0.61 -3.80
C LEU A 13 -9.62 -0.15 -5.12
N PRO A 14 -9.01 -0.39 -6.30
CA PRO A 14 -9.47 0.21 -7.56
C PRO A 14 -10.90 -0.20 -7.94
N ALA A 15 -11.36 -1.35 -7.46
CA ALA A 15 -12.73 -1.83 -7.66
C ALA A 15 -13.16 -2.70 -6.47
N LEU A 16 -13.07 -2.18 -5.25
CA LEU A 16 -13.55 -2.88 -4.05
C LEU A 16 -15.09 -3.03 -4.10
N PRO A 17 -15.66 -4.25 -4.00
CA PRO A 17 -17.10 -4.44 -3.90
C PRO A 17 -17.60 -4.02 -2.50
N ARG A 18 -17.94 -2.75 -2.34
CA ARG A 18 -18.20 -2.14 -1.02
C ARG A 18 -19.39 -2.75 -0.28
N ASP A 19 -20.41 -3.17 -1.03
CA ASP A 19 -21.63 -3.78 -0.46
C ASP A 19 -21.36 -5.13 0.17
N LYS A 20 -20.27 -5.81 -0.24
CA LYS A 20 -19.89 -7.12 0.29
C LYS A 20 -18.72 -7.03 1.25
N TRP A 21 -17.77 -6.13 1.00
CA TRP A 21 -16.52 -5.98 1.76
C TRP A 21 -16.41 -4.58 2.35
N ALA A 22 -17.35 -4.23 3.23
CA ALA A 22 -17.30 -2.95 3.93
C ALA A 22 -16.01 -2.80 4.74
N ASN A 23 -15.55 -3.85 5.43
CA ASN A 23 -14.34 -3.81 6.26
C ASN A 23 -13.45 -5.01 5.94
N GLY A 24 -12.14 -4.82 6.05
CA GLY A 24 -11.20 -5.92 5.90
C GLY A 24 -9.74 -5.49 5.88
N CYS A 25 -8.87 -6.49 5.92
CA CYS A 25 -7.43 -6.31 5.79
C CYS A 25 -6.86 -7.48 4.98
N VAL A 26 -5.85 -7.20 4.16
CA VAL A 26 -5.01 -8.22 3.54
C VAL A 26 -3.56 -7.81 3.69
N LYS A 27 -2.70 -8.79 3.96
CA LYS A 27 -1.27 -8.59 4.17
C LYS A 27 -0.47 -9.43 3.18
N GLY A 28 0.73 -8.95 2.83
CA GLY A 28 1.69 -9.70 2.03
C GLY A 28 1.44 -9.70 0.53
N LEU A 29 0.53 -8.87 0.00
CA LEU A 29 0.30 -8.79 -1.44
C LEU A 29 1.57 -8.35 -2.15
N LYS A 30 1.96 -9.07 -3.21
CA LYS A 30 3.12 -8.70 -4.04
C LYS A 30 2.68 -7.86 -5.22
N ALA A 31 3.19 -6.63 -5.29
CA ALA A 31 3.03 -5.74 -6.43
C ALA A 31 4.28 -5.77 -7.32
N ARG A 32 4.10 -5.35 -8.58
CA ARG A 32 5.22 -5.18 -9.51
C ARG A 32 6.26 -4.19 -8.96
N GLY A 33 7.53 -4.39 -9.34
CA GLY A 33 8.66 -3.60 -8.81
C GLY A 33 9.20 -4.09 -7.46
N GLY A 34 8.85 -5.31 -7.04
CA GLY A 34 9.39 -5.93 -5.81
C GLY A 34 8.87 -5.29 -4.53
N VAL A 35 7.63 -4.78 -4.56
CA VAL A 35 7.00 -4.12 -3.41
C VAL A 35 5.95 -5.03 -2.80
N THR A 36 5.96 -5.11 -1.48
CA THR A 36 4.93 -5.80 -0.71
C THR A 36 3.96 -4.77 -0.15
N VAL A 37 2.67 -5.13 -0.17
CA VAL A 37 1.55 -4.27 0.19
C VAL A 37 0.72 -4.96 1.27
N ASN A 38 0.55 -4.26 2.38
CA ASN A 38 -0.50 -4.52 3.36
C ASN A 38 -1.56 -3.45 3.21
N ILE A 39 -2.83 -3.81 3.20
CA ILE A 39 -3.92 -2.84 3.07
C ILE A 39 -5.05 -3.21 4.01
N CYS A 40 -5.56 -2.21 4.72
CA CYS A 40 -6.74 -2.30 5.56
C CYS A 40 -7.75 -1.24 5.11
N TRP A 41 -9.03 -1.58 5.15
CA TRP A 41 -10.12 -0.70 4.77
C TRP A 41 -11.28 -0.82 5.75
N LYS A 42 -12.02 0.27 5.89
CA LYS A 42 -13.23 0.38 6.70
C LYS A 42 -14.29 1.15 5.93
N GLU A 43 -15.54 0.72 6.02
CA GLU A 43 -16.68 1.32 5.31
C GLU A 43 -16.44 1.52 3.79
N GLY A 44 -15.71 0.57 3.18
CA GLY A 44 -15.33 0.61 1.77
C GLY A 44 -14.16 1.55 1.43
N ASP A 45 -13.57 2.17 2.45
CA ASP A 45 -12.52 3.18 2.31
C ASP A 45 -11.18 2.73 2.87
N LEU A 46 -10.11 3.13 2.17
CA LEU A 46 -8.75 2.88 2.63
C LEU A 46 -8.63 3.42 4.04
N HIS A 47 -8.18 2.59 4.97
CA HIS A 47 -7.87 3.01 6.32
C HIS A 47 -6.36 3.21 6.47
N GLU A 48 -5.60 2.20 6.03
CA GLU A 48 -4.14 2.22 6.04
C GLU A 48 -3.60 1.33 4.91
N VAL A 49 -2.48 1.75 4.32
CA VAL A 49 -1.65 0.91 3.46
C VAL A 49 -0.21 0.95 3.94
N GLY A 50 0.38 -0.23 4.14
CA GLY A 50 1.81 -0.40 4.42
C GLY A 50 2.54 -0.87 3.17
N LEU A 51 3.60 -0.17 2.78
CA LEU A 51 4.41 -0.48 1.59
C LEU A 51 5.87 -0.67 1.98
N TRP A 52 6.50 -1.73 1.46
CA TRP A 52 7.95 -1.90 1.60
C TRP A 52 8.54 -2.69 0.43
N SER A 53 9.85 -2.48 0.21
CA SER A 53 10.67 -3.36 -0.62
C SER A 53 11.81 -3.91 0.23
N GLN A 54 12.12 -5.21 0.08
CA GLN A 54 13.12 -5.88 0.91
C GLN A 54 14.54 -5.68 0.40
N ASN A 55 14.74 -5.78 -0.93
CA ASN A 55 16.06 -5.98 -1.52
C ASN A 55 16.54 -4.79 -2.36
N GLN A 56 15.67 -3.82 -2.65
CA GLN A 56 16.02 -2.66 -3.47
C GLN A 56 15.21 -1.43 -3.09
N ASN A 57 15.75 -0.26 -3.43
CA ASN A 57 14.96 0.96 -3.42
C ASN A 57 13.90 0.88 -4.53
N SER A 58 12.70 1.39 -4.25
CA SER A 58 11.60 1.38 -5.20
C SER A 58 10.95 2.76 -5.27
N ARG A 59 10.47 3.11 -6.46
CA ARG A 59 9.74 4.36 -6.70
C ARG A 59 8.50 4.07 -7.51
N MET A 60 7.34 4.42 -6.98
CA MET A 60 6.06 4.21 -7.65
C MET A 60 5.06 5.31 -7.34
N ARG A 61 4.10 5.49 -8.23
CA ARG A 61 2.93 6.34 -8.01
C ARG A 61 1.86 5.53 -7.31
N LEU A 62 1.47 5.99 -6.13
CA LEU A 62 0.38 5.42 -5.36
C LEU A 62 -0.91 6.15 -5.73
N HIS A 63 -1.93 5.40 -6.15
CA HIS A 63 -3.21 5.93 -6.61
C HIS A 63 -4.34 5.44 -5.71
N TYR A 64 -5.19 6.37 -5.28
CA TYR A 64 -6.42 6.06 -4.55
C TYR A 64 -7.44 7.18 -4.76
N ARG A 65 -8.65 6.83 -5.24
CA ARG A 65 -9.78 7.77 -5.44
C ARG A 65 -9.39 9.10 -6.11
N GLY A 66 -8.65 9.03 -7.21
CA GLY A 66 -8.20 10.20 -7.96
C GLY A 66 -7.01 10.97 -7.34
N SER A 67 -6.62 10.66 -6.10
CA SER A 67 -5.39 11.16 -5.50
C SER A 67 -4.19 10.34 -5.97
N MET A 68 -3.07 11.03 -6.19
CA MET A 68 -1.80 10.42 -6.59
C MET A 68 -0.64 11.02 -5.82
N VAL A 69 0.22 10.17 -5.25
CA VAL A 69 1.48 10.59 -4.61
C VAL A 69 2.63 9.74 -5.09
N MET A 70 3.83 10.32 -5.08
CA MET A 70 5.06 9.58 -5.36
C MET A 70 5.57 8.91 -4.09
N ALA A 71 5.48 7.59 -4.01
CA ALA A 71 6.09 6.79 -2.96
C ALA A 71 7.54 6.48 -3.32
N LYS A 72 8.47 6.94 -2.48
CA LYS A 72 9.90 6.59 -2.55
C LYS A 72 10.21 5.67 -1.38
N LEU A 73 10.42 4.40 -1.67
CA LEU A 73 10.65 3.37 -0.68
C LEU A 73 12.13 3.05 -0.65
N SER A 74 12.77 3.28 0.50
CA SER A 74 14.12 2.74 0.74
C SER A 74 14.02 1.27 1.13
N SER A 75 14.98 0.47 0.67
CA SER A 75 15.06 -0.95 0.98
C SER A 75 15.03 -1.20 2.49
N GLY A 76 14.33 -2.24 2.93
CA GLY A 76 14.27 -2.66 4.34
C GLY A 76 13.45 -1.73 5.25
N ARG A 77 12.70 -0.77 4.71
CA ARG A 77 11.82 0.12 5.48
C ARG A 77 10.37 -0.04 5.06
N VAL A 78 9.46 0.06 6.03
CA VAL A 78 8.03 0.08 5.80
C VAL A 78 7.52 1.51 5.90
N TYR A 79 6.66 1.87 4.96
CA TYR A 79 6.01 3.18 4.87
C TYR A 79 4.51 2.98 4.96
N SER A 80 3.89 3.57 5.98
CA SER A 80 2.43 3.54 6.14
C SER A 80 1.81 4.84 5.62
N TYR A 81 0.78 4.71 4.80
CA TYR A 81 0.00 5.82 4.27
C TYR A 81 -1.45 5.71 4.73
N ASN A 82 -2.07 6.85 5.01
CA ASN A 82 -3.48 6.93 5.34
C ASN A 82 -4.37 7.08 4.09
N ASN A 83 -5.67 7.26 4.31
CA ASN A 83 -6.69 7.42 3.26
C ASN A 83 -6.52 8.65 2.35
N ARG A 84 -5.66 9.60 2.72
CA ARG A 84 -5.28 10.77 1.92
C ARG A 84 -3.93 10.60 1.23
N LEU A 85 -3.39 9.39 1.24
CA LEU A 85 -2.05 9.05 0.75
C LEU A 85 -0.93 9.87 1.39
N LYS A 86 -1.14 10.36 2.62
CA LYS A 86 -0.06 10.98 3.41
C LYS A 86 0.72 9.87 4.11
N CYS A 87 2.04 9.87 3.95
CA CYS A 87 2.91 9.01 4.75
C CYS A 87 2.83 9.45 6.22
N VAL A 88 2.34 8.56 7.08
CA VAL A 88 2.10 8.84 8.51
C VAL A 88 3.12 8.17 9.41
N LYS A 89 3.74 7.07 8.95
CA LYS A 89 4.76 6.33 9.71
C LYS A 89 5.81 5.76 8.77
N THR A 90 7.04 5.70 9.25
CA THR A 90 8.13 4.97 8.59
C THR A 90 8.98 4.30 9.64
N TYR A 91 9.19 3.00 9.51
CA TYR A 91 9.91 2.18 10.49
C TYR A 91 10.70 1.07 9.80
N SER A 92 11.58 0.40 10.54
CA SER A 92 12.43 -0.67 9.98
C SER A 92 11.61 -1.94 9.79
N LEU A 93 11.82 -2.66 8.68
CA LEU A 93 11.11 -3.92 8.44
C LEU A 93 11.42 -4.97 9.52
N ASN A 94 12.63 -4.91 10.10
CA ASN A 94 13.06 -5.82 11.16
C ASN A 94 12.32 -5.60 12.49
N GLU A 95 11.63 -4.48 12.67
CA GLU A 95 10.81 -4.20 13.86
C GLU A 95 9.42 -4.87 13.80
N VAL A 96 9.07 -5.47 12.65
CA VAL A 96 7.73 -6.05 12.41
C VAL A 96 7.72 -7.58 12.39
N ASN A 97 8.89 -8.23 12.41
CA ASN A 97 9.05 -9.66 12.59
C ASN A 97 10.29 -9.92 13.46
N PRO A 98 10.15 -10.22 14.77
CA PRO A 98 11.19 -10.92 15.51
C PRO A 98 11.36 -12.36 15.02
#